data_AF-A0A8T0FZJ1-F1
#
_entry.id   AF-A0A8T0FZJ1-F1
#
_cell.length_a   1.000
_cell.length_b   1.000
_cell.length_c   1.000
_cell.angle_alpha   90.00
_cell.angle_beta   90.00
_cell.angle_gamma   90.00
#
_symmetry.space_group_name_H-M   'P 1'
#
loop_
_entity.id
_entity.type
_entity.pdbx_description
1 polymer ?
#
loop_
_entity_poly.entity_id
_entity_poly.type
_entity_poly.pdbx_seq_one_letter_code
_entity_poly.pdbx_strand_id
1 'polypeptide(L)'
;MGVQSGQLRFSGRVAVVTGAGGGLGREYALLLAERGAAVVVNDLGGTRSGEGKSSAAADAVVKEIKAKGGKAVADYNSVEEGEKIIKTAVDNFGRIDILINNAGILRDKSFVNISLEDWDLIHRVHLRGSFIVTKAAWPYFRRQNYGRIIMTASGAGIYGNFGQSNYSAAKLGVLGLSNTLAIEGKKYNIHCNTIVPIAASRLTQDILPPDIFDQLKPSCVSPVVAWLCHESCEDNGGVYEAAGGWVGKYQWQRSAGKAFIPPETLTVEAVRDNWSNIIDMSDSTSPSNLQDQTVSLMESLSGQSKPKPRPTKVSHDDPDVFRYDHDKAILYALAVGMSVKEPSALDFLYENADNFKVLPTFGTIVGMNTLFSSEVLREQIEKLNGDPTRLLHGEQYLELYQPFRPSGVLTSKCRLVDVLDKGSGAVVIVKEDTFDENNQLVMRSEWTIFLVGAGNFGGKRSTDKGKKVQSPPNRKPDAVIEEKTSVDQAALYRLCGDKNPMHIDPSFAAIGGFSEPILHGLCSLGYATRHVLKQFANYDVNLFKAVMARFASTILPGQTLRT
;
A
#
# COMPACT_ATOMS: atom_id res chain seq x y z
N MET A 1 17.94 -16.60 -13.07
CA MET A 1 17.74 -17.72 -14.00
C MET A 1 16.49 -17.43 -14.81
N GLY A 2 16.64 -17.18 -16.11
CA GLY A 2 15.53 -16.83 -16.98
C GLY A 2 14.58 -18.01 -17.19
N VAL A 3 13.29 -17.82 -16.89
CA VAL A 3 12.25 -18.80 -17.17
C VAL A 3 12.07 -18.84 -18.69
N GLN A 4 12.33 -20.00 -19.30
CA GLN A 4 12.04 -20.23 -20.71
C GLN A 4 10.54 -20.07 -21.00
N SER A 5 10.27 -19.36 -22.09
CA SER A 5 8.96 -18.95 -22.62
C SER A 5 8.12 -20.13 -23.18
N GLY A 6 7.75 -21.09 -22.33
CA GLY A 6 6.84 -22.18 -22.67
C GLY A 6 5.38 -21.87 -22.29
N GLN A 7 4.43 -22.23 -23.14
CA GLN A 7 3.00 -22.16 -22.83
C GLN A 7 2.66 -23.12 -21.67
N LEU A 8 1.92 -22.69 -20.64
CA LEU A 8 1.47 -23.56 -19.54
C LEU A 8 0.49 -24.63 -20.04
N ARG A 9 0.70 -25.89 -19.65
CA ARG A 9 -0.05 -27.07 -20.11
C ARG A 9 -0.52 -27.91 -18.91
N PHE A 10 -1.59 -28.67 -19.11
CA PHE A 10 -2.19 -29.58 -18.12
C PHE A 10 -2.19 -31.03 -18.61
N SER A 11 -1.23 -31.37 -19.48
CA SER A 11 -1.09 -32.72 -20.03
C SER A 11 -0.96 -33.75 -18.91
N GLY A 12 -1.78 -34.80 -18.96
CA GLY A 12 -1.80 -35.86 -17.96
C GLY A 12 -2.55 -35.52 -16.66
N ARG A 13 -3.14 -34.31 -16.56
CA ARG A 13 -3.99 -33.92 -15.43
C ARG A 13 -5.45 -34.19 -15.71
N VAL A 14 -6.19 -34.60 -14.67
CA VAL A 14 -7.65 -34.77 -14.71
C VAL A 14 -8.33 -33.69 -13.89
N ALA A 15 -9.22 -32.92 -14.52
CA ALA A 15 -9.98 -31.85 -13.88
C ALA A 15 -11.46 -32.19 -13.77
N VAL A 16 -12.05 -31.95 -12.60
CA VAL A 16 -13.50 -31.96 -12.39
C VAL A 16 -13.97 -30.53 -12.22
N VAL A 17 -14.95 -30.11 -13.03
CA VAL A 17 -15.57 -28.78 -12.91
C VAL A 17 -17.07 -28.96 -12.67
N THR A 18 -17.56 -28.50 -11.51
CA THR A 18 -18.99 -28.56 -11.17
C THR A 18 -19.75 -27.36 -11.72
N GLY A 19 -20.98 -27.57 -12.20
CA GLY A 19 -21.75 -26.52 -12.88
C GLY A 19 -21.10 -26.06 -14.18
N ALA A 20 -20.55 -27.00 -14.96
CA ALA A 20 -19.77 -26.74 -16.16
C ALA A 20 -20.59 -26.71 -17.46
N GLY A 21 -21.92 -26.82 -17.37
CA GLY A 21 -22.82 -26.78 -18.54
C GLY A 21 -22.99 -25.39 -19.16
N GLY A 22 -22.57 -24.31 -18.46
CA GLY A 22 -22.64 -22.95 -18.95
C GLY A 22 -21.78 -21.96 -18.16
N GLY A 23 -21.79 -20.69 -18.59
CA GLY A 23 -21.12 -19.58 -17.89
C GLY A 23 -19.64 -19.83 -17.58
N LEU A 24 -19.22 -19.48 -16.36
CA LEU A 24 -17.84 -19.61 -15.88
C LEU A 24 -17.33 -21.07 -15.93
N GLY A 25 -18.14 -22.03 -15.46
CA GLY A 25 -17.76 -23.44 -15.43
C GLY A 25 -17.45 -24.00 -16.82
N ARG A 26 -18.24 -23.61 -17.83
CA ARG A 26 -17.99 -23.98 -19.23
C ARG A 26 -16.65 -23.45 -19.72
N GLU A 27 -16.35 -22.17 -19.47
CA GLU A 27 -15.07 -21.58 -19.91
C GLU A 27 -13.86 -22.19 -19.18
N TYR A 28 -13.98 -22.54 -17.90
CA TYR A 28 -12.94 -23.29 -17.19
C TYR A 28 -12.68 -24.65 -17.83
N ALA A 29 -13.74 -25.40 -18.14
CA ALA A 29 -13.66 -26.72 -18.76
C ALA A 29 -13.00 -26.65 -20.15
N LEU A 30 -13.41 -25.69 -20.98
CA LEU A 30 -12.85 -25.48 -22.31
C LEU A 30 -11.36 -25.12 -22.26
N LEU A 31 -10.98 -24.16 -21.42
CA LEU A 31 -9.58 -23.72 -21.31
C LEU A 31 -8.67 -24.85 -20.80
N LEU A 32 -9.08 -25.59 -19.76
CA LEU A 32 -8.28 -26.70 -19.24
C LEU A 32 -8.11 -27.80 -20.30
N ALA A 33 -9.18 -28.12 -21.05
CA ALA A 33 -9.13 -29.12 -22.11
C ALA A 33 -8.23 -28.67 -23.29
N GLU A 34 -8.34 -27.42 -23.73
CA GLU A 34 -7.47 -26.81 -24.76
C GLU A 34 -5.98 -26.93 -24.37
N ARG A 35 -5.70 -26.78 -23.07
CA ARG A 35 -4.35 -26.89 -22.49
C ARG A 35 -3.95 -28.33 -22.12
N GLY A 36 -4.76 -29.33 -22.47
CA GLY A 36 -4.39 -30.74 -22.45
C GLY A 36 -4.88 -31.56 -21.26
N ALA A 37 -5.72 -30.98 -20.38
CA ALA A 37 -6.37 -31.75 -19.32
C ALA A 37 -7.45 -32.69 -19.88
N ALA A 38 -7.67 -33.81 -19.21
CA ALA A 38 -8.92 -34.57 -19.35
C ALA A 38 -9.95 -33.99 -18.37
N VAL A 39 -11.15 -33.68 -18.85
CA VAL A 39 -12.14 -32.90 -18.06
C VAL A 39 -13.42 -33.68 -17.81
N VAL A 40 -13.85 -33.77 -16.56
CA VAL A 40 -15.21 -34.16 -16.19
C VAL A 40 -16.06 -32.90 -16.12
N VAL A 41 -17.03 -32.82 -17.03
CA VAL A 41 -18.00 -31.73 -17.12
C VAL A 41 -19.22 -32.14 -16.31
N ASN A 42 -19.28 -31.72 -15.04
CA ASN A 42 -20.43 -31.99 -14.18
C ASN A 42 -21.47 -30.86 -14.32
N ASP A 43 -22.72 -31.20 -14.63
CA ASP A 43 -23.85 -30.28 -14.56
C ASP A 43 -25.16 -31.03 -14.32
N LEU A 44 -25.98 -30.54 -13.38
CA LEU A 44 -27.30 -31.13 -13.12
C LEU A 44 -28.30 -30.81 -14.25
N GLY A 45 -28.07 -29.72 -15.00
CA GLY A 45 -28.96 -29.22 -16.04
C GLY A 45 -30.27 -28.63 -15.52
N GLY A 46 -30.29 -28.18 -14.26
CA GLY A 46 -31.41 -27.48 -13.66
C GLY A 46 -31.43 -25.97 -14.00
N THR A 47 -32.48 -25.29 -13.58
CA THR A 47 -32.63 -23.83 -13.72
C THR A 47 -31.78 -23.07 -12.70
N ARG A 48 -31.65 -21.74 -12.88
CA ARG A 48 -31.00 -20.83 -11.91
C ARG A 48 -31.62 -20.92 -10.51
N SER A 49 -32.91 -21.24 -10.40
CA SER A 49 -33.61 -21.40 -9.12
C SER A 49 -33.44 -22.78 -8.48
N GLY A 50 -32.69 -23.69 -9.11
CA GLY A 50 -32.44 -25.05 -8.62
C GLY A 50 -33.55 -26.05 -8.94
N GLU A 51 -34.33 -25.82 -9.98
CA GLU A 51 -35.43 -26.72 -10.40
C GLU A 51 -35.06 -27.54 -11.64
N GLY A 52 -35.52 -28.78 -11.70
CA GLY A 52 -35.33 -29.67 -12.85
C GLY A 52 -33.95 -30.33 -12.95
N LYS A 53 -33.82 -31.25 -13.91
CA LYS A 53 -32.59 -32.00 -14.22
C LYS A 53 -32.55 -32.30 -15.72
N SER A 54 -31.38 -32.15 -16.35
CA SER A 54 -31.18 -32.42 -17.78
C SER A 54 -29.73 -32.80 -18.07
N SER A 55 -29.49 -33.75 -18.98
CA SER A 55 -28.13 -34.08 -19.42
C SER A 55 -27.58 -33.11 -20.47
N ALA A 56 -28.46 -32.38 -21.16
CA ALA A 56 -28.13 -31.67 -22.39
C ALA A 56 -27.03 -30.60 -22.22
N ALA A 57 -26.98 -29.93 -21.06
CA ALA A 57 -25.99 -28.87 -20.81
C ALA A 57 -24.56 -29.43 -20.71
N ALA A 58 -24.36 -30.51 -19.94
CA ALA A 58 -23.07 -31.18 -19.84
C ALA A 58 -22.67 -31.83 -21.18
N ASP A 59 -23.61 -32.49 -21.85
CA ASP A 59 -23.40 -33.14 -23.15
C ASP A 59 -22.93 -32.16 -24.23
N ALA A 60 -23.53 -30.96 -24.28
CA ALA A 60 -23.16 -29.93 -25.24
C ALA A 60 -21.70 -29.48 -25.07
N VAL A 61 -21.26 -29.25 -23.83
CA VAL A 61 -19.88 -28.82 -23.53
C VAL A 61 -18.87 -29.95 -23.79
N VAL A 62 -19.22 -31.20 -23.47
CA VAL A 62 -18.37 -32.36 -23.81
C VAL A 62 -18.22 -32.50 -25.31
N LYS A 63 -19.30 -32.34 -26.08
CA LYS A 63 -19.25 -32.37 -27.55
C LYS A 63 -18.34 -31.27 -28.09
N GLU A 64 -18.43 -30.06 -27.53
CA GLU A 64 -17.56 -28.95 -27.92
C GLU A 64 -16.08 -29.23 -27.62
N ILE A 65 -15.76 -29.72 -26.42
CA ILE A 65 -14.38 -30.09 -26.06
C ILE A 65 -13.82 -31.15 -27.01
N LYS A 66 -14.61 -32.19 -27.30
CA LYS A 66 -14.20 -33.26 -28.22
C LYS A 66 -14.02 -32.76 -29.65
N ALA A 67 -14.88 -31.85 -30.12
CA ALA A 67 -14.74 -31.23 -31.44
C ALA A 67 -13.45 -30.40 -31.56
N LYS A 68 -12.96 -29.83 -30.46
CA LYS A 68 -11.68 -29.12 -30.37
C LYS A 68 -10.47 -30.05 -30.11
N GLY A 69 -10.66 -31.37 -30.16
CA GLY A 69 -9.60 -32.37 -29.95
C GLY A 69 -9.24 -32.64 -28.48
N GLY A 70 -10.00 -32.11 -27.52
CA GLY A 70 -9.80 -32.35 -26.10
C GLY A 70 -10.44 -33.65 -25.61
N LYS A 71 -10.15 -34.03 -24.36
CA LYS A 71 -10.72 -35.20 -23.69
C LYS A 71 -11.72 -34.77 -22.63
N ALA A 72 -12.97 -35.21 -22.74
CA ALA A 72 -13.97 -34.94 -21.72
C ALA A 72 -15.04 -36.05 -21.60
N VAL A 73 -15.62 -36.14 -20.41
CA VAL A 73 -16.79 -36.97 -20.08
C VAL A 73 -17.81 -36.14 -19.29
N ALA A 74 -19.09 -36.40 -19.50
CA ALA A 74 -20.17 -35.70 -18.81
C ALA A 74 -20.48 -36.41 -17.48
N ASP A 75 -20.92 -35.63 -16.49
CA ASP A 75 -21.49 -36.12 -15.25
C ASP A 75 -22.78 -35.34 -14.93
N TYR A 76 -23.83 -36.05 -14.52
CA TYR A 76 -25.17 -35.49 -14.32
C TYR A 76 -25.64 -35.53 -12.86
N ASN A 77 -24.71 -35.76 -11.92
CA ASN A 77 -25.05 -35.91 -10.51
C ASN A 77 -25.16 -34.53 -9.83
N SER A 78 -25.99 -34.43 -8.80
CA SER A 78 -25.98 -33.24 -7.94
C SER A 78 -24.65 -33.19 -7.20
N VAL A 79 -24.17 -31.98 -6.88
CA VAL A 79 -23.00 -31.79 -6.00
C VAL A 79 -23.22 -32.35 -4.59
N GLU A 80 -24.48 -32.60 -4.21
CA GLU A 80 -24.84 -33.31 -2.99
C GLU A 80 -24.45 -34.80 -3.03
N GLU A 81 -24.16 -35.34 -4.23
CA GLU A 81 -23.75 -36.71 -4.49
C GLU A 81 -22.28 -36.77 -4.94
N GLY A 82 -21.42 -35.94 -4.32
CA GLY A 82 -20.04 -35.73 -4.77
C GLY A 82 -19.19 -37.00 -4.95
N GLU A 83 -19.45 -38.08 -4.21
CA GLU A 83 -18.80 -39.37 -4.44
C GLU A 83 -19.01 -39.91 -5.86
N LYS A 84 -20.21 -39.77 -6.42
CA LYS A 84 -20.52 -40.18 -7.79
C LYS A 84 -19.78 -39.32 -8.81
N ILE A 85 -19.69 -38.02 -8.58
CA ILE A 85 -18.95 -37.07 -9.44
C ILE A 85 -17.48 -37.46 -9.52
N ILE A 86 -16.85 -37.71 -8.36
CA ILE A 86 -15.45 -38.11 -8.30
C ILE A 86 -15.25 -39.52 -8.89
N LYS A 87 -16.20 -40.43 -8.69
CA LYS A 87 -16.18 -41.75 -9.32
C LYS A 87 -16.16 -41.65 -10.84
N THR A 88 -16.92 -40.73 -11.46
CA THR A 88 -16.87 -40.49 -12.91
C THR A 88 -15.47 -40.15 -13.40
N ALA A 89 -14.71 -39.32 -12.65
CA ALA A 89 -13.32 -39.00 -12.99
C ALA A 89 -12.41 -40.24 -12.93
N VAL A 90 -12.53 -41.01 -11.84
CA VAL A 90 -11.68 -42.18 -11.60
C VAL A 90 -11.99 -43.31 -12.57
N ASP A 91 -13.26 -43.60 -12.86
CA ASP A 91 -13.65 -44.66 -13.79
C ASP A 91 -13.18 -44.38 -15.22
N ASN A 92 -13.20 -43.10 -15.66
CA ASN A 92 -12.88 -42.74 -17.04
C ASN A 92 -11.41 -42.40 -17.25
N PHE A 93 -10.73 -41.86 -16.24
CA PHE A 93 -9.37 -41.33 -16.38
C PHE A 93 -8.39 -41.85 -15.32
N GLY A 94 -8.85 -42.66 -14.35
CA GLY A 94 -8.01 -43.33 -13.35
C GLY A 94 -7.54 -42.45 -12.19
N ARG A 95 -7.79 -41.14 -12.23
CA ARG A 95 -7.28 -40.15 -11.25
C ARG A 95 -8.13 -38.88 -11.21
N ILE A 96 -7.85 -38.02 -10.24
CA ILE A 96 -8.30 -36.63 -10.19
C ILE A 96 -7.16 -35.75 -9.67
N ASP A 97 -6.90 -34.62 -10.33
CA ASP A 97 -5.82 -33.68 -10.01
C ASP A 97 -6.32 -32.28 -9.65
N ILE A 98 -7.40 -31.85 -10.31
CA ILE A 98 -7.96 -30.52 -10.20
C ILE A 98 -9.45 -30.64 -9.89
N LEU A 99 -9.94 -29.90 -8.90
CA LEU A 99 -11.36 -29.77 -8.58
C LEU A 99 -11.75 -28.30 -8.52
N ILE A 100 -12.68 -27.89 -9.38
CA ILE A 100 -13.23 -26.54 -9.39
C ILE A 100 -14.69 -26.62 -8.93
N ASN A 101 -14.93 -26.20 -7.68
CA ASN A 101 -16.27 -26.10 -7.10
C ASN A 101 -16.93 -24.80 -7.57
N ASN A 102 -17.71 -24.88 -8.65
CA ASN A 102 -18.34 -23.73 -9.31
C ASN A 102 -19.88 -23.80 -9.33
N ALA A 103 -20.48 -24.99 -9.18
CA ALA A 103 -21.94 -25.15 -9.19
C ALA A 103 -22.65 -24.18 -8.21
N GLY A 104 -23.78 -23.62 -8.65
CA GLY A 104 -24.49 -22.62 -7.89
C GLY A 104 -25.84 -22.25 -8.45
N ILE A 105 -26.70 -21.72 -7.59
CA ILE A 105 -28.09 -21.32 -7.85
C ILE A 105 -28.40 -20.03 -7.07
N LEU A 106 -29.54 -19.40 -7.33
CA LEU A 106 -29.97 -18.19 -6.61
C LEU A 106 -31.43 -18.28 -6.16
N ARG A 107 -31.69 -17.75 -4.96
CA ARG A 107 -33.01 -17.63 -4.30
C ARG A 107 -33.06 -16.30 -3.57
N ASP A 108 -32.95 -15.22 -4.35
CA ASP A 108 -32.82 -13.86 -3.85
C ASP A 108 -34.16 -13.35 -3.30
N LYS A 109 -34.20 -12.96 -2.02
CA LYS A 109 -35.36 -12.39 -1.33
C LYS A 109 -34.88 -11.48 -0.20
N SER A 110 -35.66 -10.45 0.15
CA SER A 110 -35.40 -9.68 1.37
C SER A 110 -35.38 -10.60 2.59
N PHE A 111 -34.62 -10.23 3.63
CA PHE A 111 -34.34 -11.12 4.77
C PHE A 111 -35.60 -11.76 5.39
N VAL A 112 -36.66 -10.96 5.58
CA VAL A 112 -37.94 -11.41 6.16
C VAL A 112 -38.73 -12.38 5.28
N ASN A 113 -38.42 -12.43 3.98
CA ASN A 113 -39.15 -13.21 2.99
C ASN A 113 -38.41 -14.49 2.56
N ILE A 114 -37.19 -14.72 3.06
CA ILE A 114 -36.44 -15.95 2.82
C ILE A 114 -37.13 -17.08 3.58
N SER A 115 -37.61 -18.10 2.84
CA SER A 115 -38.13 -19.31 3.47
C SER A 115 -36.98 -20.21 3.95
N LEU A 116 -37.29 -21.17 4.84
CA LEU A 116 -36.31 -22.19 5.24
C LEU A 116 -35.81 -23.01 4.03
N GLU A 117 -36.69 -23.28 3.07
CA GLU A 117 -36.32 -23.99 1.84
C GLU A 117 -35.34 -23.18 0.98
N ASP A 118 -35.59 -21.87 0.81
CA ASP A 118 -34.68 -20.97 0.10
C ASP A 118 -33.31 -20.90 0.78
N TRP A 119 -33.29 -20.90 2.12
CA TRP A 119 -32.05 -20.93 2.91
C TRP A 119 -31.30 -22.25 2.73
N ASP A 120 -31.99 -23.37 2.97
CA ASP A 120 -31.38 -24.71 2.98
C ASP A 120 -30.88 -25.09 1.61
N LEU A 121 -31.65 -24.82 0.55
CA LEU A 121 -31.26 -25.18 -0.81
C LEU A 121 -29.96 -24.46 -1.24
N ILE A 122 -29.83 -23.17 -0.90
CA ILE A 122 -28.60 -22.40 -1.16
C ILE A 122 -27.41 -23.01 -0.41
N HIS A 123 -27.57 -23.35 0.87
CA HIS A 123 -26.49 -23.96 1.65
C HIS A 123 -26.14 -25.39 1.18
N ARG A 124 -27.14 -26.18 0.79
CA ARG A 124 -26.96 -27.55 0.28
C ARG A 124 -26.13 -27.56 -1.01
N VAL A 125 -26.43 -26.67 -1.95
CA VAL A 125 -25.73 -26.61 -3.24
C VAL A 125 -24.34 -25.97 -3.10
N HIS A 126 -24.26 -24.79 -2.48
CA HIS A 126 -23.01 -24.02 -2.48
C HIS A 126 -21.99 -24.53 -1.47
N LEU A 127 -22.37 -24.57 -0.19
CA LEU A 127 -21.42 -24.87 0.89
C LEU A 127 -21.28 -26.39 1.08
N ARG A 128 -22.40 -27.07 1.34
CA ARG A 128 -22.40 -28.52 1.59
C ARG A 128 -21.98 -29.29 0.35
N GLY A 129 -22.43 -28.90 -0.85
CA GLY A 129 -22.01 -29.50 -2.11
C GLY A 129 -20.50 -29.42 -2.31
N SER A 130 -19.91 -28.23 -2.19
CA SER A 130 -18.45 -28.03 -2.28
C SER A 130 -17.69 -28.89 -1.26
N PHE A 131 -18.20 -28.99 -0.03
CA PHE A 131 -17.64 -29.87 1.00
C PHE A 131 -17.67 -31.34 0.58
N ILE A 132 -18.82 -31.86 0.12
CA ILE A 132 -18.99 -33.28 -0.23
C ILE A 132 -18.09 -33.65 -1.41
N VAL A 133 -18.09 -32.86 -2.48
CA VAL A 133 -17.26 -33.14 -3.66
C VAL A 133 -15.78 -33.10 -3.30
N THR A 134 -15.35 -32.10 -2.52
CA THR A 134 -13.95 -31.98 -2.09
C THR A 134 -13.55 -33.13 -1.16
N LYS A 135 -14.41 -33.52 -0.23
CA LYS A 135 -14.19 -34.66 0.67
C LYS A 135 -14.01 -35.96 -0.11
N ALA A 136 -14.82 -36.18 -1.16
CA ALA A 136 -14.71 -37.36 -2.01
C ALA A 136 -13.39 -37.38 -2.83
N ALA A 137 -12.88 -36.22 -3.26
CA ALA A 137 -11.62 -36.10 -3.99
C ALA A 137 -10.38 -36.26 -3.09
N TRP A 138 -10.48 -35.85 -1.82
CA TRP A 138 -9.35 -35.72 -0.89
C TRP A 138 -8.45 -36.96 -0.76
N PRO A 139 -8.98 -38.20 -0.65
CA PRO A 139 -8.14 -39.39 -0.56
C PRO A 139 -7.26 -39.61 -1.80
N TYR A 140 -7.74 -39.24 -2.99
CA TYR A 140 -6.98 -39.35 -4.24
C TYR A 140 -5.84 -38.33 -4.26
N PHE A 141 -6.13 -37.07 -3.96
CA PHE A 141 -5.11 -36.03 -3.87
C PHE A 141 -4.00 -36.38 -2.87
N ARG A 142 -4.37 -36.90 -1.69
CA ARG A 142 -3.40 -37.32 -0.67
C ARG A 142 -2.50 -38.46 -1.14
N ARG A 143 -3.06 -39.49 -1.79
CA ARG A 143 -2.27 -40.62 -2.32
C ARG A 143 -1.32 -40.21 -3.45
N GLN A 144 -1.72 -39.23 -4.25
CA GLN A 144 -0.94 -38.74 -5.39
C GLN A 144 0.09 -37.67 -5.01
N ASN A 145 0.04 -37.14 -3.78
CA ASN A 145 0.81 -35.97 -3.35
C ASN A 145 0.68 -34.78 -4.32
N TYR A 146 -0.55 -34.58 -4.83
CA TYR A 146 -0.91 -33.50 -5.73
C TYR A 146 -2.43 -33.28 -5.70
N GLY A 147 -2.83 -32.02 -5.50
CA GLY A 147 -4.20 -31.58 -5.70
C GLY A 147 -4.29 -30.07 -5.87
N ARG A 148 -5.23 -29.60 -6.69
CA ARG A 148 -5.54 -28.18 -6.83
C ARG A 148 -7.06 -27.99 -6.74
N ILE A 149 -7.49 -27.20 -5.76
CA ILE A 149 -8.90 -27.00 -5.44
C ILE A 149 -9.22 -25.52 -5.59
N ILE A 150 -10.33 -25.22 -6.26
CA ILE A 150 -10.88 -23.88 -6.36
C ILE A 150 -12.25 -23.85 -5.70
N MET A 151 -12.44 -22.91 -4.78
CA MET A 151 -13.73 -22.56 -4.21
C MET A 151 -14.24 -21.27 -4.86
N THR A 152 -15.54 -21.19 -5.13
CA THR A 152 -16.15 -20.01 -5.76
C THR A 152 -16.95 -19.21 -4.73
N ALA A 153 -16.35 -18.13 -4.22
CA ALA A 153 -17.01 -17.13 -3.38
C ALA A 153 -17.70 -16.05 -4.26
N SER A 154 -17.97 -14.88 -3.69
CA SER A 154 -18.60 -13.75 -4.40
C SER A 154 -18.39 -12.45 -3.61
N GLY A 155 -18.38 -11.31 -4.30
CA GLY A 155 -18.42 -10.00 -3.67
C GLY A 155 -19.62 -9.84 -2.73
N ALA A 156 -20.77 -10.44 -3.05
CA ALA A 156 -21.93 -10.46 -2.16
C ALA A 156 -21.66 -11.20 -0.83
N GLY A 157 -20.77 -12.20 -0.83
CA GLY A 157 -20.33 -12.86 0.41
C GLY A 157 -19.38 -12.00 1.22
N ILE A 158 -18.46 -11.28 0.56
CA ILE A 158 -17.42 -10.47 1.21
C ILE A 158 -18.01 -9.18 1.78
N TYR A 159 -18.82 -8.47 1.01
CA TYR A 159 -19.32 -7.14 1.33
C TYR A 159 -20.79 -7.11 1.77
N GLY A 160 -21.51 -8.22 1.60
CA GLY A 160 -22.96 -8.23 1.66
C GLY A 160 -23.60 -7.72 0.38
N ASN A 161 -24.87 -8.10 0.16
CA ASN A 161 -25.71 -7.52 -0.88
C ASN A 161 -27.19 -7.60 -0.46
N PHE A 162 -27.97 -6.58 -0.84
CA PHE A 162 -29.38 -6.54 -0.47
C PHE A 162 -30.14 -7.74 -1.05
N GLY A 163 -30.96 -8.40 -0.22
CA GLY A 163 -31.80 -9.52 -0.64
C GLY A 163 -31.06 -10.85 -0.85
N GLN A 164 -29.82 -10.98 -0.37
CA GLN A 164 -28.99 -12.16 -0.61
C GLN A 164 -28.38 -12.77 0.66
N SER A 165 -28.98 -12.64 1.84
CA SER A 165 -28.37 -13.12 3.09
C SER A 165 -28.07 -14.62 3.11
N ASN A 166 -28.93 -15.46 2.51
CA ASN A 166 -28.69 -16.90 2.32
C ASN A 166 -27.46 -17.16 1.44
N TYR A 167 -27.36 -16.47 0.30
CA TYR A 167 -26.27 -16.61 -0.67
C TYR A 167 -24.95 -16.06 -0.12
N SER A 168 -24.97 -14.86 0.47
CA SER A 168 -23.82 -14.25 1.14
C SER A 168 -23.25 -15.16 2.22
N ALA A 169 -24.11 -15.71 3.09
CA ALA A 169 -23.69 -16.64 4.14
C ALA A 169 -23.02 -17.89 3.57
N ALA A 170 -23.62 -18.53 2.54
CA ALA A 170 -23.03 -19.70 1.90
C ALA A 170 -21.69 -19.38 1.21
N LYS A 171 -21.59 -18.21 0.55
CA LYS A 171 -20.39 -17.81 -0.20
C LYS A 171 -19.21 -17.41 0.69
N LEU A 172 -19.46 -16.81 1.85
CA LEU A 172 -18.39 -16.60 2.84
C LEU A 172 -18.08 -17.88 3.61
N GLY A 173 -19.06 -18.78 3.78
CA GLY A 173 -18.85 -20.12 4.32
C GLY A 173 -17.88 -20.97 3.50
N VAL A 174 -17.92 -20.91 2.16
CA VAL A 174 -16.96 -21.65 1.31
C VAL A 174 -15.54 -21.08 1.44
N LEU A 175 -15.38 -19.78 1.71
CA LEU A 175 -14.08 -19.19 2.03
C LEU A 175 -13.55 -19.75 3.35
N GLY A 176 -14.38 -19.81 4.39
CA GLY A 176 -14.02 -20.45 5.66
C GLY A 176 -13.59 -21.91 5.49
N LEU A 177 -14.30 -22.68 4.65
CA LEU A 177 -13.91 -24.04 4.29
C LEU A 177 -12.56 -24.09 3.55
N SER A 178 -12.34 -23.18 2.59
CA SER A 178 -11.08 -23.08 1.84
C SER A 178 -9.88 -22.86 2.75
N ASN A 179 -10.00 -21.96 3.73
CA ASN A 179 -8.94 -21.64 4.69
C ASN A 179 -8.41 -22.88 5.42
N THR A 180 -9.32 -23.71 5.94
CA THR A 180 -8.94 -24.94 6.66
C THR A 180 -8.34 -25.99 5.71
N LEU A 181 -8.93 -26.18 4.53
CA LEU A 181 -8.42 -27.14 3.55
C LEU A 181 -7.02 -26.78 3.04
N ALA A 182 -6.72 -25.48 2.87
CA ALA A 182 -5.39 -25.01 2.50
C ALA A 182 -4.33 -25.46 3.53
N ILE A 183 -4.67 -25.41 4.82
CA ILE A 183 -3.78 -25.82 5.92
C ILE A 183 -3.63 -27.36 5.95
N GLU A 184 -4.74 -28.10 5.95
CA GLU A 184 -4.72 -29.57 6.01
C GLU A 184 -4.03 -30.21 4.79
N GLY A 185 -4.16 -29.58 3.63
CA GLY A 185 -3.66 -30.05 2.34
C GLY A 185 -2.18 -29.76 2.10
N LYS A 186 -1.61 -28.74 2.76
CA LYS A 186 -0.27 -28.21 2.46
C LYS A 186 0.82 -29.28 2.43
N LYS A 187 0.86 -30.18 3.44
CA LYS A 187 1.86 -31.25 3.53
C LYS A 187 1.76 -32.33 2.44
N TYR A 188 0.65 -32.35 1.71
CA TYR A 188 0.36 -33.31 0.63
C TYR A 188 0.40 -32.64 -0.76
N ASN A 189 0.94 -31.41 -0.87
CA ASN A 189 0.90 -30.61 -2.10
C ASN A 189 -0.53 -30.48 -2.67
N ILE A 190 -1.49 -30.29 -1.75
CA ILE A 190 -2.88 -29.99 -2.07
C ILE A 190 -3.10 -28.51 -1.77
N HIS A 191 -3.31 -27.71 -2.82
CA HIS A 191 -3.57 -26.29 -2.67
C HIS A 191 -5.08 -26.03 -2.81
N CYS A 192 -5.62 -25.19 -1.95
CA CYS A 192 -7.00 -24.75 -2.01
C CYS A 192 -7.01 -23.22 -2.05
N ASN A 193 -7.49 -22.65 -3.15
CA ASN A 193 -7.65 -21.20 -3.31
C ASN A 193 -9.12 -20.86 -3.56
N THR A 194 -9.48 -19.62 -3.31
CA THR A 194 -10.83 -19.10 -3.52
C THR A 194 -10.81 -18.05 -4.63
N ILE A 195 -11.78 -18.11 -5.54
CA ILE A 195 -12.04 -17.05 -6.51
C ILE A 195 -13.28 -16.25 -6.14
N VAL A 196 -13.26 -14.97 -6.50
CA VAL A 196 -14.35 -14.01 -6.38
C VAL A 196 -14.61 -13.48 -7.79
N PRO A 197 -15.35 -14.22 -8.61
CA PRO A 197 -15.52 -13.84 -10.01
C PRO A 197 -16.55 -12.71 -10.15
N ILE A 198 -16.28 -11.77 -11.05
CA ILE A 198 -17.30 -10.90 -11.64
C ILE A 198 -17.33 -11.18 -13.14
N ALA A 199 -18.43 -11.75 -13.60
CA ALA A 199 -18.66 -11.97 -15.02
C ALA A 199 -20.08 -11.56 -15.38
N ALA A 200 -20.20 -10.93 -16.55
CA ALA A 200 -21.43 -10.82 -17.27
C ALA A 200 -22.04 -12.21 -17.43
N SER A 201 -23.26 -12.34 -16.95
CA SER A 201 -24.04 -13.55 -17.11
C SER A 201 -25.42 -13.14 -17.60
N ARG A 202 -26.25 -14.12 -17.97
CA ARG A 202 -27.67 -13.90 -18.23
C ARG A 202 -28.40 -13.17 -17.08
N LEU A 203 -27.78 -13.07 -15.91
CA LEU A 203 -28.33 -12.51 -14.68
C LEU A 203 -28.04 -11.01 -14.52
N THR A 204 -27.08 -10.46 -15.26
CA THR A 204 -26.63 -9.06 -15.15
C THR A 204 -26.83 -8.26 -16.44
N GLN A 205 -27.44 -8.88 -17.45
CA GLN A 205 -27.61 -8.32 -18.81
C GLN A 205 -28.51 -7.08 -18.84
N ASP A 206 -29.53 -7.01 -18.00
CA ASP A 206 -30.46 -5.88 -17.94
C ASP A 206 -29.99 -4.75 -17.00
N ILE A 207 -28.86 -4.95 -16.30
CA ILE A 207 -28.33 -4.04 -15.27
C ILE A 207 -27.11 -3.29 -15.77
N LEU A 208 -26.28 -3.94 -16.59
CA LEU A 208 -25.01 -3.39 -17.05
C LEU A 208 -25.15 -2.73 -18.44
N PRO A 209 -24.52 -1.56 -18.67
CA PRO A 209 -24.38 -1.01 -20.00
C PRO A 209 -23.74 -2.04 -20.96
N PRO A 210 -24.17 -2.11 -22.25
CA PRO A 210 -23.68 -3.10 -23.21
C PRO A 210 -22.15 -3.16 -23.31
N ASP A 211 -21.48 -2.00 -23.32
CA ASP A 211 -20.02 -1.91 -23.44
C ASP A 211 -19.27 -2.51 -22.25
N ILE A 212 -19.87 -2.45 -21.04
CA ILE A 212 -19.33 -3.07 -19.81
C ILE A 212 -19.65 -4.56 -19.79
N PHE A 213 -20.85 -4.94 -20.23
CA PHE A 213 -21.27 -6.33 -20.35
C PHE A 213 -20.33 -7.13 -21.26
N ASP A 214 -19.94 -6.55 -22.40
CA ASP A 214 -19.01 -7.16 -23.37
C ASP A 214 -17.57 -7.30 -22.85
N GLN A 215 -17.17 -6.49 -21.87
CA GLN A 215 -15.86 -6.58 -21.24
C GLN A 215 -15.81 -7.63 -20.12
N LEU A 216 -16.93 -7.90 -19.45
CA LEU A 216 -17.01 -8.85 -18.33
C LEU A 216 -17.24 -10.30 -18.78
N LYS A 217 -16.64 -10.73 -19.89
CA LYS A 217 -16.81 -12.10 -20.39
C LYS A 217 -16.30 -13.13 -19.38
N PRO A 218 -17.00 -14.27 -19.17
CA PRO A 218 -16.52 -15.35 -18.30
C PRO A 218 -15.10 -15.85 -18.64
N SER A 219 -14.71 -15.77 -19.92
CA SER A 219 -13.37 -16.10 -20.41
C SER A 219 -12.26 -15.24 -19.81
N CYS A 220 -12.56 -14.06 -19.26
CA CYS A 220 -11.60 -13.20 -18.58
C CYS A 220 -11.22 -13.72 -17.18
N VAL A 221 -12.00 -14.64 -16.60
CA VAL A 221 -11.75 -15.24 -15.28
C VAL A 221 -10.96 -16.54 -15.41
N SER A 222 -11.20 -17.31 -16.47
CA SER A 222 -10.64 -18.65 -16.66
C SER A 222 -9.12 -18.74 -16.61
N PRO A 223 -8.33 -17.77 -17.13
CA PRO A 223 -6.87 -17.78 -17.01
C PRO A 223 -6.37 -17.77 -15.56
N VAL A 224 -7.05 -17.05 -14.66
CA VAL A 224 -6.69 -16.98 -13.23
C VAL A 224 -6.95 -18.32 -12.57
N VAL A 225 -8.12 -18.92 -12.84
CA VAL A 225 -8.46 -20.26 -12.34
C VAL A 225 -7.47 -21.31 -12.85
N ALA A 226 -7.13 -21.28 -14.14
CA ALA A 226 -6.14 -22.17 -14.72
C ALA A 226 -4.77 -21.99 -14.04
N TRP A 227 -4.30 -20.75 -13.87
CA TRP A 227 -3.04 -20.48 -13.16
C TRP A 227 -3.04 -21.08 -11.75
N LEU A 228 -4.08 -20.82 -10.96
CA LEU A 228 -4.21 -21.37 -9.60
C LEU A 228 -4.29 -22.90 -9.55
N CYS A 229 -4.68 -23.53 -10.67
CA CYS A 229 -4.70 -24.98 -10.83
C CYS A 229 -3.43 -25.58 -11.46
N HIS A 230 -2.46 -24.77 -11.88
CA HIS A 230 -1.25 -25.25 -12.53
C HIS A 230 -0.27 -25.85 -11.49
N GLU A 231 0.55 -26.80 -11.92
CA GLU A 231 1.48 -27.50 -11.03
C GLU A 231 2.56 -26.58 -10.47
N SER A 232 2.98 -25.58 -11.25
CA SER A 232 3.96 -24.57 -10.86
C SER A 232 3.41 -23.45 -9.98
N CYS A 233 2.10 -23.41 -9.73
CA CYS A 233 1.51 -22.41 -8.86
C CYS A 233 1.69 -22.83 -7.39
N GLU A 234 2.39 -21.99 -6.63
CA GLU A 234 2.67 -22.21 -5.21
C GLU A 234 1.62 -21.58 -4.29
N ASP A 235 0.69 -20.77 -4.83
CA ASP A 235 -0.34 -20.12 -4.03
C ASP A 235 -1.29 -21.14 -3.40
N ASN A 236 -1.54 -20.97 -2.09
CA ASN A 236 -2.42 -21.80 -1.29
C ASN A 236 -3.09 -20.94 -0.21
N GLY A 237 -4.41 -21.08 -0.04
CA GLY A 237 -5.21 -20.26 0.88
C GLY A 237 -5.43 -18.82 0.42
N GLY A 238 -5.15 -18.51 -0.86
CA GLY A 238 -5.37 -17.18 -1.41
C GLY A 238 -6.82 -16.95 -1.85
N VAL A 239 -7.23 -15.68 -1.89
CA VAL A 239 -8.56 -15.24 -2.30
C VAL A 239 -8.41 -14.20 -3.39
N TYR A 240 -8.87 -14.51 -4.60
CA TYR A 240 -8.59 -13.71 -5.80
C TYR A 240 -9.85 -13.23 -6.47
N GLU A 241 -9.98 -11.92 -6.68
CA GLU A 241 -10.98 -11.35 -7.56
C GLU A 241 -10.49 -11.36 -9.00
N ALA A 242 -11.39 -11.67 -9.93
CA ALA A 242 -11.09 -11.63 -11.35
C ALA A 242 -12.31 -11.15 -12.14
N ALA A 243 -12.10 -10.12 -12.96
CA ALA A 243 -13.15 -9.43 -13.71
C ALA A 243 -12.56 -8.65 -14.89
N GLY A 244 -13.09 -8.81 -16.10
CA GLY A 244 -12.77 -7.92 -17.24
C GLY A 244 -11.28 -7.74 -17.58
N GLY A 245 -10.42 -8.71 -17.23
CA GLY A 245 -8.97 -8.63 -17.43
C GLY A 245 -8.17 -8.09 -16.23
N TRP A 246 -8.85 -7.67 -15.16
CA TRP A 246 -8.24 -7.31 -13.88
C TRP A 246 -8.24 -8.49 -12.91
N VAL A 247 -7.19 -8.58 -12.09
CA VAL A 247 -7.02 -9.60 -11.04
C VAL A 247 -6.47 -8.93 -9.78
N GLY A 248 -7.11 -9.17 -8.64
CA GLY A 248 -6.69 -8.67 -7.34
C GLY A 248 -6.73 -9.73 -6.26
N LYS A 249 -5.97 -9.56 -5.18
CA LYS A 249 -5.96 -10.47 -4.03
C LYS A 249 -6.58 -9.78 -2.81
N TYR A 250 -7.48 -10.48 -2.14
CA TYR A 250 -8.02 -10.07 -0.85
C TYR A 250 -7.09 -10.49 0.30
N GLN A 251 -7.03 -9.65 1.35
CA GLN A 251 -6.32 -9.95 2.58
C GLN A 251 -7.05 -9.31 3.77
N TRP A 252 -7.18 -10.06 4.87
CA TRP A 252 -7.70 -9.52 6.12
C TRP A 252 -6.69 -8.57 6.77
N GLN A 253 -7.18 -7.43 7.24
CA GLN A 253 -6.45 -6.50 8.08
C GLN A 253 -7.13 -6.44 9.46
N ARG A 254 -6.34 -6.33 10.52
CA ARG A 254 -6.80 -6.17 11.90
C ARG A 254 -6.12 -4.94 12.50
N SER A 255 -6.89 -4.02 13.09
CA SER A 255 -6.34 -2.87 13.82
C SER A 255 -5.34 -3.31 14.90
N ALA A 256 -4.45 -2.41 15.31
CA ALA A 256 -3.58 -2.63 16.47
C ALA A 256 -4.41 -2.86 17.75
N GLY A 257 -5.60 -2.23 17.81
CA GLY A 257 -6.53 -2.34 18.92
C GLY A 257 -6.07 -1.60 20.17
N LYS A 258 -6.80 -1.80 21.28
CA LYS A 258 -6.49 -1.21 22.58
C LYS A 258 -6.50 -2.30 23.64
N ALA A 259 -5.37 -2.49 24.32
CA ALA A 259 -5.31 -3.31 25.53
C ALA A 259 -5.75 -2.48 26.74
N PHE A 260 -6.59 -3.07 27.58
CA PHE A 260 -7.05 -2.50 28.86
C PHE A 260 -6.38 -3.29 29.97
N ILE A 261 -5.34 -2.70 30.56
CA ILE A 261 -4.52 -3.34 31.58
C ILE A 261 -4.44 -2.39 32.78
N PRO A 262 -4.90 -2.81 33.97
CA PRO A 262 -5.44 -4.15 34.26
C PRO A 262 -6.88 -4.34 33.72
N PRO A 263 -7.37 -5.58 33.51
CA PRO A 263 -8.62 -5.85 32.79
C PRO A 263 -9.87 -5.22 33.40
N GLU A 264 -9.85 -4.88 34.68
CA GLU A 264 -10.95 -4.25 35.40
C GLU A 264 -11.20 -2.81 34.91
N THR A 265 -10.23 -2.23 34.19
CA THR A 265 -10.38 -0.93 33.50
C THR A 265 -11.26 -1.00 32.25
N LEU A 266 -11.58 -2.21 31.76
CA LEU A 266 -12.47 -2.42 30.62
C LEU A 266 -13.94 -2.28 31.05
N THR A 267 -14.43 -1.04 31.12
CA THR A 267 -15.87 -0.76 31.24
C THR A 267 -16.48 -0.40 29.88
N VAL A 268 -17.80 -0.34 29.79
CA VAL A 268 -18.51 0.09 28.57
C VAL A 268 -18.09 1.52 28.17
N GLU A 269 -17.95 2.40 29.16
CA GLU A 269 -17.50 3.78 28.97
C GLU A 269 -16.05 3.82 28.47
N ALA A 270 -15.16 2.99 29.03
CA ALA A 270 -13.77 2.93 28.59
C ALA A 270 -13.64 2.46 27.12
N VAL A 271 -14.49 1.52 26.68
CA VAL A 271 -14.58 1.09 25.28
C VAL A 271 -15.05 2.25 24.39
N ARG A 272 -16.13 2.95 24.77
CA ARG A 272 -16.65 4.12 24.03
C ARG A 272 -15.58 5.20 23.89
N ASP A 273 -14.94 5.56 25.00
CA ASP A 273 -13.98 6.67 25.06
C ASP A 273 -12.67 6.35 24.31
N ASN A 274 -12.36 5.07 24.08
CA ASN A 274 -11.23 4.61 23.28
C ASN A 274 -11.65 4.02 21.92
N TRP A 275 -12.90 4.21 21.49
CA TRP A 275 -13.41 3.54 20.28
C TRP A 275 -12.61 3.90 19.03
N SER A 276 -12.20 5.16 18.91
CA SER A 276 -11.33 5.63 17.81
C SER A 276 -10.02 4.83 17.74
N ASN A 277 -9.39 4.53 18.87
CA ASN A 277 -8.15 3.74 18.92
C ASN A 277 -8.40 2.26 18.60
N ILE A 278 -9.57 1.72 18.97
CA ILE A 278 -9.94 0.32 18.71
C ILE A 278 -10.13 0.07 17.20
N ILE A 279 -10.78 1.02 16.52
CA ILE A 279 -11.12 0.91 15.09
C ILE A 279 -10.07 1.52 14.16
N ASP A 280 -9.00 2.11 14.69
CA ASP A 280 -7.95 2.71 13.87
C ASP A 280 -7.17 1.62 13.09
N MET A 281 -7.18 1.76 11.77
CA MET A 281 -6.55 0.84 10.83
C MET A 281 -5.18 1.32 10.33
N SER A 282 -4.71 2.49 10.79
CA SER A 282 -3.43 3.10 10.39
C SER A 282 -2.24 2.15 10.62
N ASP A 283 -2.20 1.49 11.78
CA ASP A 283 -1.22 0.47 12.18
C ASP A 283 -1.81 -0.96 12.10
N SER A 284 -2.70 -1.20 11.14
CA SER A 284 -3.28 -2.54 10.98
C SER A 284 -2.24 -3.59 10.58
N THR A 285 -2.45 -4.80 11.08
CA THR A 285 -1.63 -5.97 10.80
C THR A 285 -2.42 -6.94 9.93
N SER A 286 -1.72 -7.80 9.19
CA SER A 286 -2.34 -8.88 8.41
C SER A 286 -1.94 -10.25 8.97
N PRO A 287 -2.49 -10.70 10.12
CA PRO A 287 -2.20 -12.02 10.65
C PRO A 287 -2.42 -13.10 9.59
N SER A 288 -1.40 -13.92 9.32
CA SER A 288 -1.45 -14.90 8.23
C SER A 288 -2.04 -16.24 8.67
N ASN A 289 -2.07 -16.49 9.98
CA ASN A 289 -2.57 -17.71 10.61
C ASN A 289 -3.02 -17.44 12.07
N LEU A 290 -3.63 -18.44 12.71
CA LEU A 290 -4.15 -18.34 14.08
C LEU A 290 -3.05 -18.15 15.14
N GLN A 291 -1.86 -18.72 14.92
CA GLN A 291 -0.72 -18.57 15.81
C GLN A 291 -0.21 -17.12 15.81
N ASP A 292 -0.06 -16.50 14.64
CA ASP A 292 0.31 -15.08 14.51
C ASP A 292 -0.66 -14.18 15.28
N GLN A 293 -1.97 -14.43 15.14
CA GLN A 293 -3.01 -13.70 15.84
C GLN A 293 -2.87 -13.84 17.37
N THR A 294 -2.59 -15.05 17.85
CA THR A 294 -2.48 -15.40 19.27
C THR A 294 -1.23 -14.77 19.91
N VAL A 295 -0.09 -14.85 19.22
CA VAL A 295 1.16 -14.20 19.64
C VAL A 295 0.97 -12.70 19.75
N SER A 296 0.42 -12.07 18.70
CA SER A 296 0.17 -10.63 18.70
C SER A 296 -0.79 -10.20 19.82
N LEU A 297 -1.81 -11.02 20.16
CA LEU A 297 -2.70 -10.73 21.29
C LEU A 297 -1.97 -10.81 22.64
N MET A 298 -1.15 -11.85 22.85
CA MET A 298 -0.38 -12.00 24.09
C MET A 298 0.62 -10.85 24.27
N GLU A 299 1.26 -10.40 23.18
CA GLU A 299 2.15 -9.24 23.19
C GLU A 299 1.40 -7.98 23.64
N SER A 300 0.24 -7.69 23.05
CA SER A 300 -0.59 -6.54 23.44
C SER A 300 -1.04 -6.58 24.91
N LEU A 301 -1.30 -7.78 25.46
CA LEU A 301 -1.76 -7.96 26.85
C LEU A 301 -0.64 -8.00 27.89
N SER A 302 0.61 -8.21 27.48
CA SER A 302 1.74 -8.39 28.40
C SER A 302 2.27 -7.10 29.03
N GLY A 303 1.84 -5.92 28.55
CA GLY A 303 2.39 -4.62 28.96
C GLY A 303 3.87 -4.40 28.58
N GLN A 304 4.55 -5.41 28.02
CA GLN A 304 5.88 -5.27 27.44
C GLN A 304 5.73 -4.70 26.04
N SER A 305 6.00 -3.40 25.87
CA SER A 305 6.28 -2.89 24.53
C SER A 305 7.59 -3.51 24.05
N LYS A 306 7.54 -4.55 23.21
CA LYS A 306 8.71 -4.87 22.40
C LYS A 306 8.94 -3.75 21.37
N PRO A 307 10.21 -3.43 21.05
CA PRO A 307 10.51 -2.55 19.94
C PRO A 307 9.89 -3.14 18.67
N LYS A 308 9.20 -2.30 17.88
CA LYS A 308 8.51 -2.69 16.63
C LYS A 308 9.40 -3.64 15.80
N PRO A 309 9.05 -4.93 15.63
CA PRO A 309 9.65 -5.75 14.58
C PRO A 309 9.12 -5.24 13.24
N ARG A 310 10.01 -4.82 12.32
CA ARG A 310 9.65 -4.31 10.98
C ARG A 310 8.82 -5.34 10.19
N PRO A 311 7.63 -4.97 9.69
CA PRO A 311 7.03 -5.60 8.53
C PRO A 311 6.86 -4.58 7.39
N THR A 312 6.97 -5.11 6.19
CA THR A 312 6.88 -4.45 4.89
C THR A 312 5.51 -3.82 4.64
N LYS A 313 5.29 -2.60 5.13
CA LYS A 313 4.48 -1.51 4.54
C LYS A 313 4.49 -0.37 5.56
N VAL A 314 5.22 0.68 5.23
CA VAL A 314 5.70 1.64 6.21
C VAL A 314 4.66 2.73 6.43
N SER A 315 4.19 2.86 7.68
CA SER A 315 3.40 3.99 8.14
C SER A 315 4.21 5.30 8.11
N HIS A 316 3.50 6.40 7.92
CA HIS A 316 4.02 7.72 7.60
C HIS A 316 4.47 8.55 8.82
N ASP A 317 4.42 8.01 10.04
CA ASP A 317 4.50 8.81 11.28
C ASP A 317 5.66 8.42 12.21
N ASP A 318 6.80 8.01 11.65
CA ASP A 318 8.06 8.09 12.39
C ASP A 318 8.66 9.50 12.14
N PRO A 319 8.71 10.39 13.14
CA PRO A 319 9.24 11.76 12.99
C PRO A 319 10.71 11.79 12.56
N ASP A 320 11.45 10.72 12.83
CA ASP A 320 12.83 10.57 12.41
C ASP A 320 12.93 10.08 10.95
N VAL A 321 11.83 9.64 10.32
CA VAL A 321 11.81 9.09 8.96
C VAL A 321 11.18 10.06 7.98
N PHE A 322 11.97 10.47 6.98
CA PHE A 322 11.52 11.29 5.86
C PHE A 322 11.42 10.47 4.58
N ARG A 323 10.23 10.41 3.99
CA ARG A 323 9.96 9.71 2.72
C ARG A 323 9.69 10.71 1.61
N TYR A 324 10.34 10.50 0.48
CA TYR A 324 10.14 11.31 -0.71
C TYR A 324 10.28 10.51 -2.00
N ASP A 325 9.60 11.00 -3.01
CA ASP A 325 9.62 10.57 -4.39
C ASP A 325 10.00 11.76 -5.29
N HIS A 326 9.98 11.52 -6.60
CA HIS A 326 10.28 12.55 -7.59
C HIS A 326 9.31 13.72 -7.50
N ASP A 327 8.03 13.51 -7.17
CA ASP A 327 7.04 14.57 -7.02
C ASP A 327 7.46 15.59 -5.94
N LYS A 328 7.90 15.12 -4.78
CA LYS A 328 8.42 16.03 -3.73
C LYS A 328 9.71 16.75 -4.14
N ALA A 329 10.59 16.06 -4.88
CA ALA A 329 11.83 16.67 -5.37
C ALA A 329 11.55 17.77 -6.42
N ILE A 330 10.64 17.51 -7.36
CA ILE A 330 10.19 18.47 -8.39
C ILE A 330 9.49 19.65 -7.75
N LEU A 331 8.57 19.39 -6.81
CA LEU A 331 7.87 20.44 -6.07
C LEU A 331 8.86 21.37 -5.35
N TYR A 332 9.88 20.80 -4.70
CA TYR A 332 10.94 21.60 -4.08
C TYR A 332 11.74 22.40 -5.10
N ALA A 333 12.13 21.79 -6.22
CA ALA A 333 12.87 22.48 -7.27
C ALA A 333 12.11 23.71 -7.80
N LEU A 334 10.81 23.56 -8.09
CA LEU A 334 9.92 24.67 -8.46
C LEU A 334 9.84 25.72 -7.34
N ALA A 335 9.70 25.27 -6.10
CA ALA A 335 9.59 26.13 -4.93
C ALA A 335 10.84 26.97 -4.63
N VAL A 336 12.00 26.62 -5.21
CA VAL A 336 13.25 27.40 -5.12
C VAL A 336 13.66 28.01 -6.46
N GLY A 337 12.68 28.18 -7.37
CA GLY A 337 12.84 28.96 -8.60
C GLY A 337 13.37 28.19 -9.80
N MET A 338 13.48 26.86 -9.74
CA MET A 338 13.75 26.09 -10.95
C MET A 338 12.59 26.28 -11.93
N SER A 339 12.91 26.59 -13.19
CA SER A 339 11.92 26.92 -14.21
C SER A 339 12.27 26.22 -15.50
N VAL A 340 11.26 25.75 -16.23
CA VAL A 340 11.42 25.17 -17.58
C VAL A 340 12.08 26.10 -18.59
N LYS A 341 12.25 27.40 -18.26
CA LYS A 341 13.04 28.35 -19.05
C LYS A 341 14.55 28.09 -18.99
N GLU A 342 15.02 27.38 -17.96
CA GLU A 342 16.43 27.02 -17.80
C GLU A 342 16.75 25.79 -18.68
N PRO A 343 17.82 25.80 -19.49
CA PRO A 343 18.14 24.68 -20.38
C PRO A 343 18.31 23.33 -19.67
N SER A 344 18.83 23.35 -18.44
CA SER A 344 19.03 22.15 -17.61
C SER A 344 17.83 21.82 -16.71
N ALA A 345 16.70 22.50 -16.87
CA ALA A 345 15.55 22.33 -15.97
C ALA A 345 14.94 20.94 -15.99
N LEU A 346 14.99 20.26 -17.14
CA LEU A 346 14.39 18.92 -17.30
C LEU A 346 15.03 17.91 -16.33
N ASP A 347 16.34 18.02 -16.09
CA ASP A 347 17.04 17.19 -15.10
C ASP A 347 16.46 17.36 -13.69
N PHE A 348 15.71 18.41 -13.37
CA PHE A 348 15.16 18.66 -12.04
C PHE A 348 13.62 18.67 -12.00
N LEU A 349 12.97 18.75 -13.16
CA LEU A 349 11.52 18.95 -13.29
C LEU A 349 10.80 17.83 -14.05
N TYR A 350 11.52 16.86 -14.60
CA TYR A 350 10.95 15.72 -15.33
C TYR A 350 11.55 14.41 -14.86
N GLU A 351 10.72 13.59 -14.21
CA GLU A 351 11.10 12.32 -13.57
C GLU A 351 11.65 11.27 -14.54
N ASN A 352 11.31 11.37 -15.84
CA ASN A 352 11.87 10.48 -16.87
C ASN A 352 13.04 11.09 -17.65
N ALA A 353 13.60 12.22 -17.20
CA ALA A 353 14.86 12.71 -17.75
C ALA A 353 15.97 11.69 -17.48
N ASP A 354 16.83 11.43 -18.48
CA ASP A 354 17.90 10.42 -18.37
C ASP A 354 18.82 10.65 -17.15
N ASN A 355 18.96 11.90 -16.74
CA ASN A 355 19.76 12.32 -15.59
C ASN A 355 18.91 13.12 -14.57
N PHE A 356 17.75 12.60 -14.17
CA PHE A 356 16.98 13.25 -13.11
C PHE A 356 17.80 13.41 -11.81
N LYS A 357 17.83 14.63 -11.29
CA LYS A 357 18.65 15.13 -10.18
C LYS A 357 17.76 15.80 -9.15
N VAL A 358 18.19 15.74 -7.89
CA VAL A 358 17.57 16.44 -6.78
C VAL A 358 18.49 17.58 -6.34
N LEU A 359 17.94 18.79 -6.18
CA LEU A 359 18.73 19.93 -5.71
C LEU A 359 19.29 19.65 -4.30
N PRO A 360 20.58 19.92 -4.03
CA PRO A 360 21.21 19.59 -2.75
C PRO A 360 20.50 20.17 -1.53
N THR A 361 19.97 21.39 -1.63
CA THR A 361 19.25 22.05 -0.53
C THR A 361 17.90 21.42 -0.22
N PHE A 362 17.41 20.45 -1.00
CA PHE A 362 16.27 19.62 -0.60
C PHE A 362 16.47 19.00 0.80
N GLY A 363 17.72 18.75 1.18
CA GLY A 363 18.10 18.28 2.52
C GLY A 363 17.61 19.18 3.67
N THR A 364 17.35 20.47 3.43
CA THR A 364 16.77 21.34 4.47
C THR A 364 15.32 20.98 4.78
N ILE A 365 14.57 20.45 3.82
CA ILE A 365 13.19 19.96 4.05
C ILE A 365 13.23 18.68 4.88
N VAL A 366 14.15 17.78 4.55
CA VAL A 366 14.41 16.54 5.31
C VAL A 366 14.65 16.88 6.77
N GLY A 367 15.60 17.80 7.01
CA GLY A 367 16.02 18.13 8.36
C GLY A 367 15.06 18.94 9.19
N MET A 368 14.24 19.75 8.54
CA MET A 368 13.19 20.51 9.20
C MET A 368 12.15 19.59 9.83
N ASN A 369 11.72 18.54 9.12
CA ASN A 369 10.73 17.58 9.63
C ASN A 369 11.19 17.03 10.98
N THR A 370 12.41 16.48 11.01
CA THR A 370 12.97 15.85 12.21
C THR A 370 13.33 16.86 13.30
N LEU A 371 13.84 18.05 12.97
CA LEU A 371 14.17 19.05 13.99
C LEU A 371 12.94 19.47 14.80
N PHE A 372 11.86 19.86 14.12
CA PHE A 372 10.69 20.43 14.77
C PHE A 372 9.80 19.37 15.45
N SER A 373 9.96 18.10 15.08
CA SER A 373 9.39 16.97 15.83
C SER A 373 10.30 16.43 16.93
N SER A 374 11.56 16.84 17.00
CA SER A 374 12.53 16.27 17.95
C SER A 374 12.29 16.70 19.40
N GLU A 375 12.47 15.75 20.32
CA GLU A 375 12.51 16.03 21.76
C GLU A 375 13.65 16.99 22.13
N VAL A 376 14.77 16.92 21.40
CA VAL A 376 15.96 17.75 21.64
C VAL A 376 15.62 19.24 21.63
N LEU A 377 14.93 19.72 20.59
CA LEU A 377 14.56 21.14 20.50
C LEU A 377 13.45 21.48 21.51
N ARG A 378 12.43 20.62 21.62
CA ARG A 378 11.30 20.82 22.54
C ARG A 378 11.76 20.99 23.99
N GLU A 379 12.66 20.12 24.46
CA GLU A 379 13.23 20.22 25.80
C GLU A 379 13.98 21.53 26.03
N GLN A 380 14.71 22.06 25.04
CA GLN A 380 15.42 23.33 25.22
C GLN A 380 14.46 24.51 25.27
N ILE A 381 13.40 24.49 24.45
CA ILE A 381 12.36 25.52 24.51
C ILE A 381 11.71 25.53 25.89
N GLU A 382 11.35 24.35 26.42
CA GLU A 382 10.79 24.22 27.77
C GLU A 382 11.78 24.68 28.87
N LYS A 383 13.04 24.22 28.83
CA LYS A 383 14.07 24.59 29.82
C LYS A 383 14.37 26.08 29.86
N LEU A 384 14.27 26.77 28.72
CA LEU A 384 14.55 28.19 28.59
C LEU A 384 13.30 29.07 28.79
N ASN A 385 12.13 28.47 29.09
CA ASN A 385 10.83 29.16 29.08
C ASN A 385 10.62 29.97 27.78
N GLY A 386 11.05 29.42 26.66
CA GLY A 386 10.97 30.06 25.35
C GLY A 386 9.54 30.03 24.79
N ASP A 387 9.12 31.14 24.18
CA ASP A 387 7.86 31.20 23.44
C ASP A 387 8.07 30.64 22.02
N PRO A 388 7.40 29.52 21.65
CA PRO A 388 7.52 28.93 20.31
C PRO A 388 7.11 29.87 19.18
N THR A 389 6.23 30.84 19.44
CA THR A 389 5.78 31.83 18.43
C THR A 389 6.86 32.87 18.12
N ARG A 390 7.90 32.96 18.95
CA ARG A 390 9.03 33.88 18.82
C ARG A 390 10.34 33.17 18.47
N LEU A 391 10.21 32.00 17.85
CA LEU A 391 11.31 31.20 17.34
C LEU A 391 11.75 31.72 15.97
N LEU A 392 13.02 32.13 15.86
CA LEU A 392 13.63 32.54 14.60
C LEU A 392 14.70 31.53 14.17
N HIS A 393 14.67 31.15 12.90
CA HIS A 393 15.77 30.39 12.29
C HIS A 393 16.90 31.36 11.95
N GLY A 394 18.01 31.31 12.67
CA GLY A 394 19.13 32.24 12.53
C GLY A 394 20.20 31.80 11.53
N GLU A 395 20.67 30.55 11.60
CA GLU A 395 21.72 30.03 10.71
C GLU A 395 21.48 28.58 10.31
N GLN A 396 21.90 28.22 9.09
CA GLN A 396 21.78 26.88 8.52
C GLN A 396 23.12 26.43 7.94
N TYR A 397 23.59 25.27 8.36
CA TYR A 397 24.64 24.50 7.69
C TYR A 397 24.05 23.23 7.08
N LEU A 398 24.46 22.87 5.88
CA LEU A 398 24.10 21.62 5.23
C LEU A 398 25.31 21.06 4.51
N GLU A 399 25.63 19.79 4.73
CA GLU A 399 26.71 19.07 4.06
C GLU A 399 26.21 17.73 3.54
N LEU A 400 26.47 17.45 2.27
CA LEU A 400 26.16 16.17 1.66
C LEU A 400 27.42 15.29 1.57
N TYR A 401 27.21 13.99 1.74
CA TYR A 401 28.22 12.95 1.53
C TYR A 401 27.98 12.20 0.21
N GLN A 402 26.76 12.27 -0.30
CA GLN A 402 26.37 11.84 -1.64
C GLN A 402 25.16 12.66 -2.11
N PRO A 403 24.95 12.83 -3.43
CA PRO A 403 23.73 13.43 -3.95
C PRO A 403 22.48 12.66 -3.52
N PHE A 404 21.37 13.37 -3.39
CA PHE A 404 20.08 12.73 -3.14
C PHE A 404 19.66 11.89 -4.36
N ARG A 405 19.11 10.71 -4.08
CA ARG A 405 18.48 9.87 -5.08
C ARG A 405 17.14 10.49 -5.52
N PRO A 406 16.59 10.13 -6.69
CA PRO A 406 15.27 10.61 -7.14
C PRO A 406 14.11 10.34 -6.17
N SER A 407 14.24 9.27 -5.38
CA SER A 407 13.29 8.87 -4.35
C SER A 407 14.04 8.14 -3.25
N GLY A 408 13.52 8.17 -2.02
CA GLY A 408 14.12 7.42 -0.94
C GLY A 408 13.42 7.55 0.40
N VAL A 409 13.94 6.75 1.32
CA VAL A 409 13.60 6.77 2.73
C VAL A 409 14.86 7.19 3.47
N LEU A 410 14.76 8.30 4.20
CA LEU A 410 15.84 8.82 5.02
C LEU A 410 15.45 8.73 6.49
N THR A 411 16.43 8.48 7.35
CA THR A 411 16.25 8.53 8.79
C THR A 411 17.23 9.55 9.37
N SER A 412 16.73 10.53 10.11
CA SER A 412 17.51 11.60 10.71
C SER A 412 17.57 11.45 12.22
N LYS A 413 18.68 11.90 12.82
CA LYS A 413 18.84 11.93 14.28
C LYS A 413 19.37 13.27 14.72
N CYS A 414 18.64 13.92 15.61
CA CYS A 414 19.01 15.21 16.19
C CYS A 414 19.82 15.03 17.48
N ARG A 415 20.77 15.94 17.71
CA ARG A 415 21.47 16.10 18.98
C ARG A 415 21.79 17.55 19.26
N LEU A 416 21.71 17.93 20.53
CA LEU A 416 22.12 19.25 20.98
C LEU A 416 23.64 19.42 20.77
N VAL A 417 24.03 20.54 20.17
CA VAL A 417 25.44 20.97 20.07
C VAL A 417 25.76 21.94 21.19
N ASP A 418 24.92 22.98 21.33
CA ASP A 418 25.14 24.01 22.34
C ASP A 418 23.91 24.88 22.60
N VAL A 419 23.94 25.58 23.74
CA VAL A 419 22.98 26.63 24.10
C VAL A 419 23.73 27.87 24.56
N LEU A 420 23.40 29.03 23.99
CA LEU A 420 24.08 30.30 24.28
C LEU A 420 23.11 31.36 24.80
N ASP A 421 23.59 32.17 25.72
CA ASP A 421 22.87 33.33 26.22
C ASP A 421 23.31 34.59 25.45
N LYS A 422 22.38 35.26 24.78
CA LYS A 422 22.62 36.50 24.05
C LYS A 422 22.04 37.73 24.75
N GLY A 423 21.60 37.59 26.00
CA GLY A 423 20.94 38.63 26.80
C GLY A 423 19.48 38.81 26.41
N SER A 424 19.20 39.33 25.20
CA SER A 424 17.84 39.53 24.71
C SER A 424 17.16 38.26 24.17
N GLY A 425 17.84 37.11 24.21
CA GLY A 425 17.35 35.83 23.73
C GLY A 425 18.37 34.70 23.92
N ALA A 426 17.96 33.48 23.63
CA ALA A 426 18.82 32.30 23.65
C ALA A 426 19.09 31.78 22.23
N VAL A 427 20.26 31.20 22.02
CA VAL A 427 20.58 30.44 20.81
C VAL A 427 20.64 28.96 21.15
N VAL A 428 19.92 28.13 20.41
CA VAL A 428 19.98 26.66 20.49
C VAL A 428 20.58 26.16 19.18
N ILE A 429 21.69 25.42 19.28
CA ILE A 429 22.37 24.83 18.12
C ILE A 429 22.10 23.33 18.16
N VAL A 430 21.44 22.82 17.12
CA VAL A 430 21.10 21.40 16.97
C VAL A 430 21.79 20.87 15.74
N LYS A 431 22.45 19.72 15.87
CA LYS A 431 23.01 18.98 14.76
C LYS A 431 22.14 17.78 14.44
N GLU A 432 22.03 17.52 13.16
CA GLU A 432 21.30 16.40 12.59
C GLU A 432 22.24 15.58 11.69
N ASP A 433 22.24 14.27 11.88
CA ASP A 433 22.87 13.31 10.98
C ASP A 433 21.76 12.47 10.32
N THR A 434 21.76 12.41 8.98
CA THR A 434 20.73 11.73 8.17
C THR A 434 21.33 10.54 7.43
N PHE A 435 20.61 9.42 7.47
CA PHE A 435 21.03 8.14 6.95
C PHE A 435 20.05 7.62 5.89
N ASP A 436 20.54 6.86 4.92
CA ASP A 436 19.69 6.14 3.98
C ASP A 436 19.18 4.81 4.54
N GLU A 437 18.40 4.08 3.74
CA GLU A 437 17.86 2.76 4.07
C GLU A 437 18.92 1.70 4.41
N ASN A 438 20.16 1.89 3.96
CA ASN A 438 21.31 1.03 4.24
C ASN A 438 22.14 1.53 5.43
N ASN A 439 21.62 2.50 6.18
CA ASN A 439 22.26 3.13 7.33
C ASN A 439 23.58 3.85 6.97
N GLN A 440 23.73 4.31 5.71
CA GLN A 440 24.86 5.14 5.29
C GLN A 440 24.56 6.61 5.54
N LEU A 441 25.51 7.35 6.10
CA LEU A 441 25.39 8.79 6.33
C LEU A 441 25.34 9.52 4.98
N VAL A 442 24.23 10.20 4.69
CA VAL A 442 24.03 10.91 3.42
C VAL A 442 24.14 12.41 3.57
N MET A 443 23.74 12.93 4.72
CA MET A 443 23.68 14.36 5.00
C MET A 443 23.99 14.65 6.47
N ARG A 444 24.62 15.79 6.69
CA ARG A 444 24.75 16.42 8.00
C ARG A 444 24.20 17.83 7.93
N SER A 445 23.34 18.17 8.86
CA SER A 445 22.75 19.51 8.97
C SER A 445 23.04 20.09 10.36
N GLU A 446 23.22 21.41 10.45
CA GLU A 446 23.29 22.11 11.73
C GLU A 446 22.37 23.33 11.68
N TRP A 447 21.49 23.40 12.67
CA TRP A 447 20.41 24.37 12.79
C TRP A 447 20.72 25.28 13.97
N THR A 448 20.74 26.59 13.74
CA THR A 448 20.89 27.59 14.78
C THR A 448 19.57 28.34 14.95
N ILE A 449 18.91 28.08 16.07
CA ILE A 449 17.61 28.63 16.41
C ILE A 449 17.77 29.72 17.46
N PHE A 450 17.13 30.87 17.24
CA PHE A 450 17.13 31.99 18.17
C PHE A 450 15.74 32.14 18.81
N LEU A 451 15.68 32.02 20.14
CA LEU A 451 14.47 32.18 20.93
C LEU A 451 14.47 33.60 21.53
N VAL A 452 13.66 34.48 20.96
CA VAL A 452 13.61 35.89 21.39
C VAL A 452 13.00 35.97 22.79
N GLY A 453 13.66 36.70 23.71
CA GLY A 453 13.21 36.89 25.09
C GLY A 453 13.68 35.81 26.08
N ALA A 454 14.17 34.67 25.59
CA ALA A 454 14.61 33.55 26.43
C ALA A 454 16.08 33.67 26.94
N GLY A 455 16.61 34.90 27.04
CA GLY A 455 18.00 35.15 27.47
C GLY A 455 18.13 35.50 28.95
N ASN A 456 19.32 35.95 29.36
CA ASN A 456 19.67 36.32 30.75
C ASN A 456 19.63 35.17 31.77
N PHE A 457 19.82 33.92 31.32
CA PHE A 457 19.93 32.74 32.18
C PHE A 457 21.37 32.49 32.66
N GLY A 458 22.32 33.37 32.34
CA GLY A 458 23.70 33.29 32.82
C GLY A 458 24.57 32.29 32.04
N GLY A 459 24.14 31.92 30.83
CA GLY A 459 24.88 31.02 29.94
C GLY A 459 26.07 31.68 29.26
N LYS A 460 26.90 30.87 28.59
CA LYS A 460 28.00 31.39 27.76
C LYS A 460 27.47 32.13 26.53
N ARG A 461 28.21 33.16 26.09
CA ARG A 461 27.81 34.02 24.96
C ARG A 461 28.29 33.52 23.59
N SER A 462 29.24 32.60 23.54
CA SER A 462 29.87 32.11 22.31
C SER A 462 30.25 30.63 22.42
N THR A 463 30.45 29.99 21.26
CA THR A 463 30.91 28.60 21.16
C THR A 463 31.86 28.43 19.98
N ASP A 464 32.76 27.46 20.11
CA ASP A 464 33.63 26.93 19.06
C ASP A 464 33.13 25.59 18.49
N LYS A 465 32.02 25.05 19.03
CA LYS A 465 31.48 23.73 18.68
C LYS A 465 30.60 23.70 17.43
N GLY A 466 30.10 24.85 16.98
CA GLY A 466 29.25 24.99 15.80
C GLY A 466 29.99 25.45 14.55
N LYS A 467 29.35 25.31 13.38
CA LYS A 467 29.87 25.78 12.09
C LYS A 467 29.81 27.30 12.02
N LYS A 468 30.89 27.91 11.54
CA LYS A 468 31.03 29.38 11.47
C LYS A 468 30.74 29.89 10.06
N VAL A 469 29.83 30.86 9.97
CA VAL A 469 29.62 31.66 8.76
C VAL A 469 30.89 32.42 8.41
N GLN A 470 31.28 32.38 7.14
CA GLN A 470 32.44 33.12 6.64
C GLN A 470 32.03 34.52 6.21
N SER A 471 32.91 35.50 6.46
CA SER A 471 32.71 36.85 5.93
C SER A 471 32.94 36.86 4.42
N PRO A 472 32.14 37.62 3.65
CA PRO A 472 32.40 37.81 2.22
C PRO A 472 33.81 38.37 1.98
N PRO A 473 34.51 37.97 0.89
CA PRO A 473 35.78 38.56 0.50
C PRO A 473 35.66 40.08 0.33
N ASN A 474 36.65 40.83 0.81
CA ASN A 474 36.68 42.30 0.67
C ASN A 474 37.11 42.72 -0.75
N ARG A 475 36.29 42.38 -1.75
CA ARG A 475 36.45 42.71 -3.18
C ARG A 475 35.10 42.63 -3.89
N LYS A 476 35.04 43.04 -5.16
CA LYS A 476 33.82 42.88 -5.98
C LYS A 476 33.49 41.39 -6.18
N PRO A 477 32.19 41.01 -6.27
CA PRO A 477 31.78 39.66 -6.63
C PRO A 477 32.30 39.26 -8.01
N ASP A 478 32.66 37.99 -8.17
CA ASP A 478 33.09 37.43 -9.46
C ASP A 478 31.92 37.28 -10.45
N ALA A 479 30.73 37.01 -9.92
CA ALA A 479 29.50 36.89 -10.66
C ALA A 479 28.35 37.45 -9.83
N VAL A 480 27.26 37.82 -10.51
CA VAL A 480 26.02 38.30 -9.90
C VAL A 480 24.88 37.68 -10.68
N ILE A 481 23.97 37.00 -9.97
CA ILE A 481 22.72 36.50 -10.55
C ILE A 481 21.55 37.21 -9.87
N GLU A 482 20.64 37.73 -10.68
CA GLU A 482 19.40 38.36 -10.21
C GLU A 482 18.20 37.53 -10.66
N GLU A 483 17.33 37.19 -9.73
CA GLU A 483 16.10 36.45 -10.03
C GLU A 483 14.93 36.97 -9.20
N LYS A 484 13.82 37.28 -9.87
CA LYS A 484 12.60 37.75 -9.24
C LYS A 484 11.76 36.57 -8.76
N THR A 485 11.47 36.55 -7.47
CA THR A 485 10.55 35.55 -6.89
C THR A 485 9.11 35.81 -7.32
N SER A 486 8.27 34.78 -7.31
CA SER A 486 6.82 34.97 -7.46
C SER A 486 6.23 35.66 -6.22
N VAL A 487 5.12 36.39 -6.38
CA VAL A 487 4.32 36.84 -5.23
C VAL A 487 3.75 35.65 -4.43
N ASP A 488 3.58 34.50 -5.07
CA ASP A 488 3.12 33.26 -4.45
C ASP A 488 4.27 32.38 -3.91
N GLN A 489 5.51 32.87 -3.88
CA GLN A 489 6.68 32.02 -3.64
C GLN A 489 6.63 31.32 -2.27
N ALA A 490 6.21 32.03 -1.23
CA ALA A 490 6.06 31.47 0.10
C ALA A 490 4.92 30.43 0.17
N ALA A 491 3.82 30.68 -0.56
CA ALA A 491 2.69 29.77 -0.66
C ALA A 491 3.04 28.46 -1.39
N LEU A 492 3.93 28.52 -2.39
CA LEU A 492 4.48 27.34 -3.06
C LEU A 492 5.49 26.61 -2.15
N TYR A 493 6.45 27.32 -1.57
CA TYR A 493 7.52 26.71 -0.77
C TYR A 493 6.99 25.98 0.47
N ARG A 494 5.98 26.52 1.16
CA ARG A 494 5.35 25.83 2.29
C ARG A 494 4.76 24.47 1.93
N LEU A 495 4.43 24.21 0.66
CA LEU A 495 3.95 22.88 0.23
C LEU A 495 5.00 21.79 0.44
N CYS A 496 6.29 22.15 0.39
CA CYS A 496 7.41 21.23 0.60
C CYS A 496 7.52 20.70 2.04
N GLY A 497 6.99 21.42 3.03
CA GLY A 497 6.95 20.93 4.41
C GLY A 497 6.76 22.00 5.49
N ASP A 498 7.24 23.23 5.27
CA ASP A 498 7.21 24.27 6.30
C ASP A 498 5.83 24.94 6.35
N LYS A 499 4.96 24.46 7.25
CA LYS A 499 3.58 24.96 7.35
C LYS A 499 3.41 26.18 8.25
N ASN A 500 4.49 26.79 8.75
CA ASN A 500 4.40 27.93 9.67
C ASN A 500 3.48 29.04 9.10
N PRO A 501 2.41 29.44 9.80
CA PRO A 501 1.46 30.44 9.31
C PRO A 501 2.08 31.81 9.03
N MET A 502 3.23 32.13 9.63
CA MET A 502 3.98 33.39 9.41
C MET A 502 4.26 33.68 7.93
N HIS A 503 4.31 32.64 7.09
CA HIS A 503 4.63 32.75 5.67
C HIS A 503 3.41 32.86 4.75
N ILE A 504 2.18 32.91 5.30
CA ILE A 504 0.96 33.01 4.48
C ILE A 504 -0.18 33.79 5.11
N ASP A 505 -0.30 33.80 6.45
CA ASP A 505 -1.37 34.48 7.17
C ASP A 505 -0.89 35.86 7.67
N PRO A 506 -1.45 36.97 7.15
CA PRO A 506 -1.08 38.32 7.59
C PRO A 506 -1.30 38.56 9.09
N SER A 507 -2.34 37.95 9.68
CA SER A 507 -2.64 38.13 11.11
C SER A 507 -1.55 37.50 11.97
N PHE A 508 -1.08 36.31 11.57
CA PHE A 508 0.00 35.62 12.27
C PHE A 508 1.36 36.28 12.04
N ALA A 509 1.63 36.76 10.81
CA ALA A 509 2.83 37.53 10.51
C ALA A 509 2.94 38.79 11.38
N ALA A 510 1.81 39.49 11.60
CA ALA A 510 1.75 40.66 12.47
C ALA A 510 2.09 40.33 13.94
N ILE A 511 1.65 39.19 14.47
CA ILE A 511 2.04 38.70 15.81
C ILE A 511 3.56 38.51 15.90
N GLY A 512 4.18 38.00 14.83
CA GLY A 512 5.63 37.85 14.69
C GLY A 512 6.40 39.16 14.50
N GLY A 513 5.71 40.31 14.39
CA GLY A 513 6.32 41.62 14.18
C GLY A 513 6.59 41.98 12.72
N PHE A 514 5.96 41.30 11.77
CA PHE A 514 6.09 41.58 10.33
C PHE A 514 4.83 42.27 9.79
N SER A 515 5.01 43.26 8.92
CA SER A 515 3.89 44.00 8.30
C SER A 515 3.09 43.16 7.31
N GLU A 516 3.68 42.09 6.78
CA GLU A 516 3.09 41.16 5.83
C GLU A 516 3.81 39.81 5.86
N PRO A 517 3.23 38.72 5.30
CA PRO A 517 3.88 37.42 5.26
C PRO A 517 5.23 37.45 4.52
N ILE A 518 6.26 36.93 5.18
CA ILE A 518 7.64 36.92 4.65
C ILE A 518 7.96 35.60 3.94
N LEU A 519 8.93 35.62 3.04
CA LEU A 519 9.49 34.42 2.41
C LEU A 519 10.31 33.61 3.43
N HIS A 520 10.23 32.28 3.37
CA HIS A 520 11.07 31.39 4.18
C HIS A 520 12.56 31.66 3.93
N GLY A 521 13.36 31.79 4.99
CA GLY A 521 14.82 31.92 4.86
C GLY A 521 15.43 30.76 4.07
N LEU A 522 14.96 29.53 4.32
CA LEU A 522 15.40 28.34 3.58
C LEU A 522 15.01 28.34 2.09
N CYS A 523 13.93 29.03 1.70
CA CYS A 523 13.61 29.25 0.29
C CYS A 523 14.69 30.14 -0.36
N SER A 524 15.06 31.25 0.29
CA SER A 524 16.12 32.14 -0.21
C SER A 524 17.49 31.45 -0.29
N LEU A 525 17.78 30.53 0.65
CA LEU A 525 18.97 29.66 0.60
C LEU A 525 18.94 28.71 -0.62
N GLY A 526 17.77 28.15 -0.93
CA GLY A 526 17.57 27.31 -2.11
C GLY A 526 17.85 28.06 -3.41
N TYR A 527 17.31 29.28 -3.55
CA TYR A 527 17.63 30.17 -4.68
C TYR A 527 19.13 30.45 -4.77
N ALA A 528 19.75 30.91 -3.68
CA ALA A 528 21.18 31.23 -3.66
C ALA A 528 22.06 30.03 -4.01
N THR A 529 21.75 28.85 -3.48
CA THR A 529 22.52 27.63 -3.79
C THR A 529 22.32 27.21 -5.24
N ARG A 530 21.10 27.32 -5.78
CA ARG A 530 20.82 27.07 -7.19
C ARG A 530 21.60 28.02 -8.10
N HIS A 531 21.69 29.31 -7.75
CA HIS A 531 22.48 30.29 -8.50
C HIS A 531 23.98 29.95 -8.49
N VAL A 532 24.52 29.53 -7.34
CA VAL A 532 25.92 29.07 -7.24
C VAL A 532 26.16 27.83 -8.10
N LEU A 533 25.26 26.83 -8.05
CA LEU A 533 25.37 25.62 -8.86
C LEU A 533 25.27 25.94 -10.36
N LYS A 534 24.37 26.84 -10.76
CA LYS A 534 24.25 27.32 -12.13
C LYS A 534 25.57 27.93 -12.61
N GLN A 535 26.10 28.86 -11.82
CA GLN A 535 27.23 29.69 -12.22
C GLN A 535 28.57 28.95 -12.20
N PHE A 536 28.78 28.10 -11.20
CA PHE A 536 30.10 27.53 -10.91
C PHE A 536 30.18 26.01 -11.03
N ALA A 537 29.05 25.32 -11.16
CA ALA A 537 29.01 23.86 -11.27
C ALA A 537 28.20 23.35 -12.47
N ASN A 538 27.66 24.23 -13.32
CA ASN A 538 26.76 23.86 -14.43
C ASN A 538 25.63 22.91 -13.98
N TYR A 539 25.05 23.18 -12.81
CA TYR A 539 24.05 22.33 -12.14
C TYR A 539 24.49 20.88 -11.87
N ASP A 540 25.80 20.59 -11.85
CA ASP A 540 26.31 19.29 -11.42
C ASP A 540 26.22 19.17 -9.89
N VAL A 541 25.20 18.44 -9.43
CA VAL A 541 24.94 18.20 -8.02
C VAL A 541 26.02 17.34 -7.35
N ASN A 542 26.85 16.63 -8.10
CA ASN A 542 27.96 15.85 -7.56
C ASN A 542 29.10 16.75 -7.06
N LEU A 543 29.18 17.99 -7.56
CA LEU A 543 30.19 18.98 -7.12
C LEU A 543 29.76 19.72 -5.85
N PHE A 544 28.50 19.59 -5.43
CA PHE A 544 28.05 20.17 -4.17
C PHE A 544 28.63 19.43 -2.99
N LYS A 545 29.30 20.16 -2.08
CA LYS A 545 29.77 19.60 -0.80
C LYS A 545 28.99 20.10 0.40
N ALA A 546 28.91 21.42 0.58
CA ALA A 546 28.24 22.03 1.72
C ALA A 546 27.83 23.48 1.44
N VAL A 547 26.85 23.96 2.20
CA VAL A 547 26.46 25.37 2.27
C VAL A 547 26.29 25.82 3.73
N MET A 548 26.66 27.05 4.01
CA MET A 548 26.47 27.70 5.31
C MET A 548 25.89 29.09 5.09
N ALA A 549 24.81 29.43 5.81
CA ALA A 549 24.17 30.75 5.69
C ALA A 549 23.68 31.27 7.05
N ARG A 550 23.64 32.60 7.18
CA ARG A 550 22.93 33.32 8.23
C ARG A 550 21.79 34.10 7.61
N PHE A 551 20.60 33.96 8.18
CA PHE A 551 19.41 34.72 7.77
C PHE A 551 19.43 36.07 8.49
N ALA A 552 20.00 37.07 7.83
CA ALA A 552 20.27 38.38 8.42
C ALA A 552 19.13 39.40 8.26
N SER A 553 18.19 39.15 7.34
CA SER A 553 17.09 40.05 7.02
C SER A 553 15.90 39.28 6.47
N THR A 554 14.74 39.93 6.45
CA THR A 554 13.52 39.42 5.84
C THR A 554 13.46 39.70 4.34
N ILE A 555 12.75 38.85 3.62
CA ILE A 555 12.49 38.99 2.18
C ILE A 555 10.98 38.86 1.99
N LEU A 556 10.41 39.69 1.12
CA LEU A 556 9.01 39.59 0.73
C LEU A 556 8.87 38.80 -0.58
N PRO A 557 7.89 37.89 -0.70
CA PRO A 557 7.56 37.28 -1.98
C PRO A 557 7.30 38.35 -3.06
N GLY A 558 7.81 38.14 -4.27
CA GLY A 558 7.75 39.11 -5.37
C GLY A 558 8.99 40.02 -5.49
N GLN A 559 9.86 40.05 -4.47
CA GLN A 559 11.13 40.78 -4.54
C GLN A 559 12.17 40.06 -5.42
N THR A 560 13.18 40.82 -5.86
CA THR A 560 14.31 40.30 -6.64
C THR A 560 15.44 39.91 -5.69
N LEU A 561 15.88 38.66 -5.78
CA LEU A 561 17.05 38.16 -5.09
C LEU A 561 18.28 38.42 -5.95
N ARG A 562 19.34 38.93 -5.33
CA ARG A 562 20.65 39.13 -5.95
C ARG A 562 21.68 38.35 -5.16
N THR A 563 22.35 37.40 -5.81
CA THR A 563 23.29 36.45 -5.17
C THR A 563 24.66 36.55 -5.77
#